data_AF-A0A935QJF3-F1
#
_entry.id   AF-A0A935QJF3-F1
#
_cell.length_a   1.000
_cell.length_b   1.000
_cell.length_c   1.000
_cell.angle_alpha   90.00
_cell.angle_beta   90.00
_cell.angle_gamma   90.00
#
_symmetry.space_group_name_H-M   'P 1'
#
loop_
_entity.id
_entity.type
_entity.pdbx_description
1 polymer ?
#
loop_
_entity_poly.entity_id
_entity_poly.type
_entity_poly.pdbx_seq_one_letter_code
_entity_poly.pdbx_strand_id
1 'polypeptide(L)'
;MCHSHDVRWDSLGRPELRPWIDAGGGPPLPATATCRFPSCSLHAEGDAGLCQGHRSRWIGRGRPPVEAWIQDCLLWGRDKFDLRGLPTPMRWEIAYAIQRRVDERRTKTRPESILRLIRALPRSGDTSLLDRTPQQWTAYLGYSSQRGYIERRFLLDAISYLNDLIDGVGWDAEYPRDVWLLRRLGYPSRDGQLRFDGIHAPWLRALAKRWIRWRLSTGISVGAVRADIRAITVFAQSFPSLQRGPQAMTREVIEAHLAHLATVYPAPKTRTAHISAVAGLLRAARQHGWEPLLDPHVDVYRDDYPRLHQGHPRALSEAVMTQLEHPDNLDRFADPCGRLLTRILMSTGLRVGDGCKLPLDCLVHDGNGAPYLHYTNHKMRREAFVPIDTDLADAITGQQRAVIAELPSATYLLPRQTRNPEGRQPFSTATFRGELHQWLHGCDIRDERGAPVRITPHQWRHTYGTRLINQDVPQETVRRLLDHSSHQMTAHYARLADTTIRQQWERARKVNINGHELTPDTGPLAEAVWMKNNLARAKMALPNGYCTLPLHLSSAADRVSGTCRGTNVQVSGSRGGDASRNA
;
A
#
# COMPACT_ATOMS: atom_id res chain seq x y z
N MET A 1 -0.23 -50.59 -38.16
CA MET A 1 -1.67 -50.83 -38.41
C MET A 1 -2.47 -49.67 -37.82
N CYS A 2 -3.60 -49.29 -38.41
CA CYS A 2 -4.54 -48.37 -37.73
C CYS A 2 -5.24 -49.09 -36.56
N HIS A 3 -5.83 -48.34 -35.64
CA HIS A 3 -6.43 -48.91 -34.42
C HIS A 3 -7.49 -49.99 -34.70
N SER A 4 -8.29 -49.84 -35.76
CA SER A 4 -9.28 -50.88 -36.12
C SER A 4 -8.64 -52.18 -36.61
N HIS A 5 -7.51 -52.10 -37.32
CA HIS A 5 -6.75 -53.28 -37.74
C HIS A 5 -6.00 -53.90 -36.56
N ASP A 6 -5.47 -53.08 -35.66
CA ASP A 6 -4.82 -53.51 -34.42
C ASP A 6 -5.80 -54.28 -33.51
N VAL A 7 -7.01 -53.75 -33.30
CA VAL A 7 -8.05 -54.42 -32.50
C VAL A 7 -8.53 -55.72 -33.16
N ARG A 8 -8.68 -55.77 -34.50
CA ARG A 8 -9.05 -57.03 -35.19
C ARG A 8 -7.95 -58.07 -35.09
N TRP A 9 -6.72 -57.66 -35.33
CA TRP A 9 -5.55 -58.51 -35.21
C TRP A 9 -5.43 -59.10 -33.80
N ASP A 10 -5.66 -58.27 -32.78
CA ASP A 10 -5.69 -58.69 -31.38
C ASP A 10 -6.84 -59.67 -31.08
N SER A 11 -8.05 -59.38 -31.58
CA SER A 11 -9.23 -60.25 -31.38
C SER A 11 -9.12 -61.63 -32.03
N LEU A 12 -8.24 -61.79 -33.02
CA LEU A 12 -7.94 -63.06 -33.69
C LEU A 12 -6.75 -63.81 -33.05
N GLY A 13 -6.28 -63.35 -31.89
CA GLY A 13 -5.19 -63.98 -31.16
C GLY A 13 -3.79 -63.63 -31.70
N ARG A 14 -3.66 -62.47 -32.37
CA ARG A 14 -2.39 -61.95 -32.92
C ARG A 14 -1.67 -62.95 -33.84
N PRO A 15 -2.31 -63.39 -34.94
CA PRO A 15 -1.65 -64.26 -35.93
C PRO A 15 -0.41 -63.58 -36.52
N GLU A 16 0.49 -64.31 -37.18
CA GLU A 16 1.67 -63.68 -37.79
C GLU A 16 1.27 -62.51 -38.71
N LEU A 17 1.95 -61.37 -38.52
CA LEU A 17 1.54 -60.09 -39.09
C LEU A 17 1.51 -60.09 -40.62
N ARG A 18 2.53 -60.72 -41.24
CA ARG A 18 2.72 -60.71 -42.70
C ARG A 18 1.63 -61.52 -43.42
N PRO A 19 1.40 -62.79 -43.05
CA PRO A 19 0.30 -63.57 -43.61
C PRO A 19 -1.08 -62.92 -43.41
N TRP A 20 -1.30 -62.26 -42.26
CA TRP A 20 -2.57 -61.61 -41.95
C TRP A 20 -2.82 -60.34 -42.80
N ILE A 21 -1.76 -59.56 -43.06
CA ILE A 21 -1.82 -58.42 -43.97
C ILE A 21 -2.05 -58.89 -45.42
N ASP A 22 -1.36 -59.95 -45.85
CA ASP A 22 -1.46 -60.50 -47.21
C ASP A 22 -2.86 -61.11 -47.49
N ALA A 23 -3.54 -61.61 -46.46
CA ALA A 23 -4.95 -62.03 -46.53
C ALA A 23 -5.97 -60.87 -46.53
N GLY A 24 -5.49 -59.61 -46.57
CA GLY A 24 -6.30 -58.42 -46.74
C GLY A 24 -6.74 -57.72 -45.45
N GLY A 25 -6.36 -58.18 -44.25
CA GLY A 25 -6.61 -57.50 -42.96
C GLY A 25 -8.09 -57.23 -42.59
N GLY A 26 -9.03 -57.69 -43.40
CA GLY A 26 -10.47 -57.38 -43.33
C GLY A 26 -10.84 -56.09 -44.10
N PRO A 27 -12.14 -55.86 -44.37
CA PRO A 27 -12.57 -54.71 -45.16
C PRO A 27 -12.19 -53.39 -44.46
N PRO A 28 -11.68 -52.39 -45.21
CA PRO A 28 -11.42 -51.08 -44.66
C PRO A 28 -12.73 -50.48 -44.14
N LEU A 29 -12.70 -49.88 -42.96
CA LEU A 29 -13.86 -49.11 -42.48
C LEU A 29 -14.11 -47.96 -43.46
N PRO A 30 -15.36 -47.69 -43.85
CA PRO A 30 -15.66 -46.59 -44.75
C PRO A 30 -15.16 -45.29 -44.12
N ALA A 31 -14.25 -44.61 -44.82
CA ALA A 31 -13.74 -43.31 -44.45
C ALA A 31 -14.90 -42.29 -44.51
N THR A 32 -15.62 -42.12 -43.40
CA THR A 32 -16.60 -41.05 -43.28
C THR A 32 -15.93 -39.81 -42.71
N ALA A 33 -16.37 -38.68 -43.27
CA ALA A 33 -15.81 -37.36 -43.11
C ALA A 33 -15.64 -36.98 -41.64
N THR A 34 -14.49 -36.38 -41.33
CA THR A 34 -14.18 -35.50 -40.18
C THR A 34 -15.11 -35.54 -38.96
N CYS A 35 -14.52 -35.68 -37.77
CA CYS A 35 -15.19 -35.61 -36.47
C CYS A 35 -16.32 -34.57 -36.42
N ARG A 36 -17.52 -34.98 -35.99
CA ARG A 36 -18.74 -34.14 -35.85
C ARG A 36 -18.58 -32.95 -34.90
N PHE A 37 -17.54 -32.95 -34.07
CA PHE A 37 -17.21 -31.81 -33.23
C PHE A 37 -16.75 -30.62 -34.09
N PRO A 38 -17.40 -29.44 -34.02
CA PRO A 38 -17.01 -28.30 -34.85
C PRO A 38 -15.55 -27.89 -34.64
N SER A 39 -14.86 -27.55 -35.73
CA SER A 39 -13.44 -27.19 -35.74
C SER A 39 -12.46 -28.33 -35.47
N CYS A 40 -12.92 -29.58 -35.37
CA CYS A 40 -12.04 -30.75 -35.29
C CYS A 40 -11.81 -31.34 -36.70
N SER A 41 -10.58 -31.26 -37.20
CA SER A 41 -10.19 -31.84 -38.50
C SER A 41 -9.78 -33.31 -38.44
N LEU A 42 -9.84 -33.94 -37.26
CA LEU A 42 -9.45 -35.33 -37.08
C LEU A 42 -10.52 -36.28 -37.63
N HIS A 43 -10.08 -37.45 -38.10
CA HIS A 43 -10.97 -38.49 -38.62
C HIS A 43 -11.90 -39.01 -37.53
N ALA A 44 -13.17 -39.21 -37.90
CA ALA A 44 -14.14 -39.84 -37.03
C ALA A 44 -13.88 -41.35 -36.91
N GLU A 45 -14.04 -41.90 -35.71
CA GLU A 45 -13.94 -43.32 -35.44
C GLU A 45 -15.24 -43.83 -34.79
N GLY A 46 -15.80 -44.90 -35.35
CA GLY A 46 -17.00 -45.55 -34.83
C GLY A 46 -18.32 -44.84 -35.18
N ASP A 47 -19.40 -45.36 -34.60
CA ASP A 47 -20.80 -45.02 -34.84
C ASP A 47 -21.21 -43.61 -34.39
N ALA A 48 -20.54 -43.05 -33.36
CA ALA A 48 -20.84 -41.71 -32.85
C ALA A 48 -20.34 -40.57 -33.77
N GLY A 49 -19.53 -40.87 -34.79
CA GLY A 49 -18.96 -39.86 -35.70
C GLY A 49 -17.98 -38.90 -35.03
N LEU A 50 -17.29 -39.32 -33.96
CA LEU A 50 -16.32 -38.51 -33.21
C LEU A 50 -14.91 -39.07 -33.38
N CYS A 51 -13.88 -38.21 -33.37
CA CYS A 51 -12.49 -38.70 -33.31
C CYS A 51 -12.21 -39.40 -31.96
N GLN A 52 -11.13 -40.17 -31.90
CA GLN A 52 -10.72 -40.94 -30.72
C GLN A 52 -10.74 -40.09 -29.42
N GLY A 53 -10.24 -38.86 -29.46
CA GLY A 53 -10.18 -37.97 -28.30
C GLY A 53 -11.55 -37.50 -27.82
N HIS A 54 -12.42 -37.06 -28.75
CA HIS A 54 -13.79 -36.63 -28.43
C HIS A 54 -14.66 -37.81 -28.01
N ARG A 55 -14.51 -38.97 -28.66
CA ARG A 55 -15.21 -40.21 -28.32
C ARG A 55 -14.88 -40.68 -26.90
N SER A 56 -13.61 -40.63 -26.51
CA SER A 56 -13.18 -41.00 -25.15
C SER A 56 -13.81 -40.10 -24.08
N ARG A 57 -13.85 -38.78 -24.32
CA ARG A 57 -14.52 -37.81 -23.41
C ARG A 57 -16.04 -38.01 -23.35
N TRP A 58 -16.65 -38.30 -24.49
CA TRP A 58 -18.08 -38.58 -24.59
C TRP A 58 -18.47 -39.86 -23.84
N ILE A 59 -17.68 -40.93 -24.01
CA ILE A 59 -17.85 -42.20 -23.25
C ILE A 59 -17.66 -41.96 -21.76
N GLY A 60 -16.64 -41.20 -21.36
CA GLY A 60 -16.39 -40.85 -19.95
C GLY A 60 -17.52 -40.06 -19.28
N ARG A 61 -18.45 -39.48 -20.06
CA ARG A 61 -19.67 -38.82 -19.56
C ARG A 61 -20.92 -39.67 -19.65
N GLY A 62 -20.79 -40.98 -19.86
CA GLY A 62 -21.92 -41.91 -19.85
C GLY A 62 -22.71 -41.94 -21.17
N ARG A 63 -22.08 -41.56 -22.30
CA ARG A 63 -22.66 -41.63 -23.65
C ARG A 63 -24.02 -40.90 -23.82
N PRO A 64 -24.13 -39.61 -23.44
CA PRO A 64 -25.32 -38.80 -23.70
C PRO A 64 -25.60 -38.66 -25.22
N PRO A 65 -26.79 -38.19 -25.67
CA PRO A 65 -27.02 -37.90 -27.09
C PRO A 65 -25.92 -37.00 -27.67
N VAL A 66 -25.31 -37.40 -28.79
CA VAL A 66 -24.03 -36.81 -29.23
C VAL A 66 -24.17 -35.32 -29.59
N GLU A 67 -25.30 -34.90 -30.17
CA GLU A 67 -25.66 -33.50 -30.43
C GLU A 67 -25.74 -32.67 -29.15
N ALA A 68 -26.37 -33.19 -28.10
CA ALA A 68 -26.48 -32.50 -26.82
C ALA A 68 -25.10 -32.36 -26.15
N TRP A 69 -24.25 -33.36 -26.30
CA TRP A 69 -22.87 -33.32 -25.81
C TRP A 69 -21.98 -32.35 -26.58
N ILE A 70 -22.06 -32.33 -27.91
CA ILE A 70 -21.37 -31.36 -28.77
C ILE A 70 -21.79 -29.95 -28.38
N GLN A 71 -23.10 -29.69 -28.24
CA GLN A 71 -23.60 -28.40 -27.78
C GLN A 71 -23.07 -28.04 -26.39
N ASP A 72 -23.10 -28.95 -25.41
CA ASP A 72 -22.52 -28.71 -24.07
C ASP A 72 -21.03 -28.32 -24.13
N CYS A 73 -20.27 -28.95 -25.01
CA CYS A 73 -18.85 -28.64 -25.21
C CYS A 73 -18.61 -27.35 -26.01
N LEU A 74 -19.48 -26.95 -26.93
CA LEU A 74 -19.39 -25.65 -27.63
C LEU A 74 -19.76 -24.48 -26.71
N LEU A 75 -20.56 -24.74 -25.68
CA LEU A 75 -20.86 -23.78 -24.63
C LEU A 75 -19.68 -23.51 -23.70
N TRP A 76 -18.61 -24.31 -23.79
CA TRP A 76 -17.32 -24.06 -23.15
C TRP A 76 -16.51 -23.06 -23.98
N GLY A 77 -16.37 -21.82 -23.49
CA GLY A 77 -15.55 -20.79 -24.14
C GLY A 77 -16.20 -19.40 -24.27
N ARG A 78 -17.48 -19.23 -23.92
CA ARG A 78 -18.09 -17.91 -23.69
C ARG A 78 -18.52 -17.81 -22.23
N ASP A 79 -18.05 -16.77 -21.52
CA ASP A 79 -18.42 -16.49 -20.13
C ASP A 79 -19.94 -16.27 -20.02
N LYS A 80 -20.71 -17.31 -19.68
CA LYS A 80 -22.16 -17.23 -19.45
C LYS A 80 -22.57 -17.78 -18.09
N PHE A 81 -23.51 -17.11 -17.42
CA PHE A 81 -24.11 -17.59 -16.19
C PHE A 81 -25.44 -18.29 -16.51
N ASP A 82 -25.56 -19.59 -16.19
CA ASP A 82 -26.85 -20.28 -16.25
C ASP A 82 -27.53 -20.24 -14.87
N LEU A 83 -28.53 -19.37 -14.75
CA LEU A 83 -29.30 -19.15 -13.51
C LEU A 83 -30.67 -19.83 -13.53
N ARG A 84 -31.01 -20.58 -14.58
CA ARG A 84 -32.35 -21.18 -14.76
C ARG A 84 -32.70 -22.18 -13.66
N GLY A 85 -31.70 -22.84 -13.08
CA GLY A 85 -31.88 -23.77 -11.96
C GLY A 85 -32.22 -23.12 -10.61
N LEU A 86 -32.15 -21.78 -10.49
CA LEU A 86 -32.47 -21.07 -9.26
C LEU A 86 -33.98 -20.75 -9.17
N PRO A 87 -34.59 -20.85 -7.97
CA PRO A 87 -35.96 -20.41 -7.74
C PRO A 87 -36.09 -18.88 -7.83
N THR A 88 -37.32 -18.38 -8.00
CA THR A 88 -37.63 -16.94 -7.92
C THR A 88 -38.06 -16.64 -6.47
N PRO A 89 -37.54 -15.58 -5.80
CA PRO A 89 -36.74 -14.47 -6.34
C PRO A 89 -35.22 -14.68 -6.44
N MET A 90 -34.64 -15.74 -5.85
CA MET A 90 -33.17 -15.96 -5.81
C MET A 90 -32.45 -15.83 -7.16
N ARG A 91 -33.10 -16.24 -8.26
CA ARG A 91 -32.58 -16.03 -9.62
C ARG A 91 -32.25 -14.56 -9.90
N TRP A 92 -33.17 -13.66 -9.59
CA TRP A 92 -33.01 -12.22 -9.79
C TRP A 92 -32.00 -11.64 -8.82
N GLU A 93 -31.95 -12.14 -7.59
CA GLU A 93 -30.99 -11.73 -6.58
C GLU A 93 -29.54 -12.03 -7.00
N ILE A 94 -29.29 -13.22 -7.54
CA ILE A 94 -27.98 -13.60 -8.06
C ILE A 94 -27.64 -12.78 -9.32
N ALA A 95 -28.60 -12.58 -10.22
CA ALA A 95 -28.41 -11.75 -11.42
C ALA A 95 -28.06 -10.30 -11.04
N TYR A 96 -28.79 -9.72 -10.09
CA TYR A 96 -28.53 -8.39 -9.54
C TYR A 96 -27.13 -8.32 -8.93
N ALA A 97 -26.72 -9.30 -8.12
CA ALA A 97 -25.38 -9.32 -7.52
C ALA A 97 -24.25 -9.41 -8.56
N ILE A 98 -24.45 -10.17 -9.65
CA ILE A 98 -23.51 -10.21 -10.79
C ILE A 98 -23.40 -8.82 -11.42
N GLN A 99 -24.53 -8.18 -11.74
CA GLN A 99 -24.57 -6.84 -12.33
C GLN A 99 -23.88 -5.81 -11.43
N ARG A 100 -24.17 -5.81 -10.13
CA ARG A 100 -23.54 -4.90 -9.16
C ARG A 100 -22.02 -5.04 -9.12
N ARG A 101 -21.49 -6.25 -9.21
CA ARG A 101 -20.02 -6.45 -9.28
C ARG A 101 -19.41 -5.93 -10.59
N VAL A 102 -20.16 -6.01 -11.69
CA VAL A 102 -19.75 -5.40 -12.98
C VAL A 102 -19.74 -3.88 -12.86
N ASP A 103 -20.81 -3.28 -12.33
CA ASP A 103 -20.94 -1.84 -12.15
C ASP A 103 -19.85 -1.26 -11.24
N GLU A 104 -19.50 -1.99 -10.17
CA GLU A 104 -18.42 -1.59 -9.27
C GLU A 104 -17.03 -1.66 -9.91
N ARG A 105 -16.84 -2.47 -10.97
CA ARG A 105 -15.57 -2.66 -11.70
C ARG A 105 -14.40 -3.11 -10.82
N ARG A 106 -14.67 -3.75 -9.69
CA ARG A 106 -13.65 -4.13 -8.68
C ARG A 106 -13.09 -5.54 -8.85
N THR A 107 -13.91 -6.48 -9.32
CA THR A 107 -13.53 -7.90 -9.37
C THR A 107 -14.28 -8.58 -10.51
N LYS A 108 -13.54 -9.12 -11.48
CA LYS A 108 -14.13 -9.95 -12.53
C LYS A 108 -14.69 -11.23 -11.89
N THR A 109 -16.01 -11.40 -11.95
CA THR A 109 -16.67 -12.64 -11.52
C THR A 109 -16.76 -13.53 -12.74
N ARG A 110 -16.01 -14.64 -12.76
CA ARG A 110 -16.08 -15.61 -13.85
C ARG A 110 -17.15 -16.67 -13.53
N PRO A 111 -17.90 -17.19 -14.52
CA PRO A 111 -18.94 -18.19 -14.27
C PRO A 111 -18.45 -19.42 -13.50
N GLU A 112 -17.28 -19.95 -13.85
CA GLU A 112 -16.66 -21.09 -13.19
C GLU A 112 -16.35 -20.83 -11.70
N SER A 113 -16.11 -19.56 -11.34
CA SER A 113 -15.77 -19.16 -9.97
C SER A 113 -16.96 -19.21 -9.01
N ILE A 114 -18.20 -19.24 -9.52
CA ILE A 114 -19.42 -19.31 -8.70
C ILE A 114 -20.35 -20.46 -9.10
N LEU A 115 -19.96 -21.28 -10.08
CA LEU A 115 -20.77 -22.39 -10.58
C LEU A 115 -21.15 -23.38 -9.47
N ARG A 116 -20.22 -23.66 -8.54
CA ARG A 116 -20.48 -24.54 -7.40
C ARG A 116 -21.54 -23.96 -6.46
N LEU A 117 -21.52 -22.64 -6.24
CA LEU A 117 -22.54 -21.94 -5.45
C LEU A 117 -23.90 -22.04 -6.13
N ILE A 118 -23.99 -21.67 -7.42
CA ILE A 118 -25.25 -21.69 -8.19
C ILE A 118 -25.88 -23.09 -8.19
N ARG A 119 -25.08 -24.16 -8.26
CA ARG A 119 -25.58 -25.55 -8.21
C ARG A 119 -25.99 -26.02 -6.81
N ALA A 120 -25.44 -25.41 -5.76
CA ALA A 120 -25.72 -25.79 -4.39
C ALA A 120 -26.95 -25.07 -3.82
N LEU A 121 -27.17 -23.81 -4.20
CA LEU A 121 -28.26 -22.99 -3.68
C LEU A 121 -29.65 -23.64 -3.80
N PRO A 122 -30.08 -24.21 -4.95
CA PRO A 122 -31.41 -24.83 -5.05
C PRO A 122 -31.63 -26.03 -4.12
N ARG A 123 -30.55 -26.66 -3.65
CA ARG A 123 -30.62 -27.84 -2.77
C ARG A 123 -30.92 -27.48 -1.32
N SER A 124 -30.89 -26.19 -0.96
CA SER A 124 -31.18 -25.76 0.40
C SER A 124 -32.68 -25.71 0.71
N GLY A 125 -33.52 -25.68 -0.34
CA GLY A 125 -34.97 -25.50 -0.22
C GLY A 125 -35.41 -24.04 -0.01
N ASP A 126 -34.47 -23.10 0.10
CA ASP A 126 -34.76 -21.67 0.28
C ASP A 126 -35.09 -21.00 -1.05
N THR A 127 -35.92 -19.96 -1.00
CA THR A 127 -36.41 -19.24 -2.19
C THR A 127 -35.69 -17.91 -2.42
N SER A 128 -35.05 -17.38 -1.38
CA SER A 128 -34.25 -16.15 -1.37
C SER A 128 -32.91 -16.37 -0.66
N LEU A 129 -31.90 -15.60 -1.04
CA LEU A 129 -30.64 -15.48 -0.30
C LEU A 129 -30.83 -14.84 1.08
N LEU A 130 -31.93 -14.13 1.31
CA LEU A 130 -32.24 -13.47 2.59
C LEU A 130 -32.95 -14.40 3.59
N ASP A 131 -33.41 -15.57 3.15
CA ASP A 131 -34.05 -16.58 4.01
C ASP A 131 -33.09 -17.11 5.10
N ARG A 132 -31.78 -16.91 4.93
CA ARG A 132 -30.76 -17.24 5.92
C ARG A 132 -29.78 -16.09 6.14
N THR A 133 -29.24 -16.04 7.36
CA THR A 133 -28.11 -15.17 7.67
C THR A 133 -26.85 -15.58 6.89
N PRO A 134 -25.92 -14.65 6.64
CA PRO A 134 -24.64 -14.95 6.01
C PRO A 134 -23.85 -16.10 6.68
N GLN A 135 -23.94 -16.20 8.00
CA GLN A 135 -23.29 -17.23 8.81
C GLN A 135 -23.93 -18.60 8.58
N GLN A 136 -25.27 -18.68 8.57
CA GLN A 136 -26.01 -19.90 8.27
C GLN A 136 -25.72 -20.41 6.85
N TRP A 137 -25.67 -19.51 5.86
CA TRP A 137 -25.29 -19.85 4.49
C TRP A 137 -23.85 -20.39 4.39
N THR A 138 -22.91 -19.72 5.05
CA THR A 138 -21.50 -20.13 5.07
C THR A 138 -21.35 -21.54 5.67
N ALA A 139 -22.07 -21.81 6.76
CA ALA A 139 -22.08 -23.12 7.41
C ALA A 139 -22.70 -24.20 6.52
N TYR A 140 -23.89 -23.95 5.94
CA TYR A 140 -24.58 -24.89 5.05
C TYR A 140 -23.73 -25.28 3.84
N LEU A 141 -23.06 -24.32 3.21
CA LEU A 141 -22.24 -24.56 2.02
C LEU A 141 -20.86 -25.16 2.34
N GLY A 142 -20.54 -25.33 3.62
CA GLY A 142 -19.27 -25.87 4.09
C GLY A 142 -18.08 -25.00 3.66
N TYR A 143 -18.26 -23.67 3.63
CA TYR A 143 -17.19 -22.75 3.29
C TYR A 143 -16.31 -22.50 4.51
N SER A 144 -15.00 -22.72 4.34
CA SER A 144 -13.98 -22.45 5.36
C SER A 144 -13.04 -21.33 4.89
N SER A 145 -12.07 -20.96 5.73
CA SER A 145 -11.02 -20.01 5.33
C SER A 145 -10.20 -20.48 4.13
N GLN A 146 -10.11 -21.80 3.89
CA GLN A 146 -9.34 -22.40 2.81
C GLN A 146 -10.22 -22.89 1.64
N ARG A 147 -11.49 -23.27 1.87
CA ARG A 147 -12.37 -23.87 0.86
C ARG A 147 -13.50 -22.93 0.45
N GLY A 148 -13.64 -22.71 -0.86
CA GLY A 148 -14.76 -21.95 -1.43
C GLY A 148 -14.67 -20.44 -1.17
N TYR A 149 -13.46 -19.90 -1.04
CA TYR A 149 -13.24 -18.51 -0.65
C TYR A 149 -13.89 -17.52 -1.63
N ILE A 150 -13.83 -17.78 -2.93
CA ILE A 150 -14.38 -16.89 -3.97
C ILE A 150 -15.91 -16.94 -3.95
N GLU A 151 -16.48 -18.14 -3.86
CA GLU A 151 -17.92 -18.37 -3.77
C GLU A 151 -18.51 -17.74 -2.52
N ARG A 152 -17.89 -18.00 -1.36
CA ARG A 152 -18.26 -17.39 -0.08
C ARG A 152 -18.26 -15.87 -0.21
N ARG A 153 -17.21 -15.33 -0.82
CA ARG A 153 -17.08 -13.88 -1.00
C ARG A 153 -18.14 -13.30 -1.93
N PHE A 154 -18.50 -14.02 -3.00
CA PHE A 154 -19.63 -13.63 -3.86
C PHE A 154 -20.96 -13.65 -3.10
N LEU A 155 -21.22 -14.72 -2.35
CA LEU A 155 -22.45 -14.84 -1.56
C LEU A 155 -22.60 -13.72 -0.53
N LEU A 156 -21.53 -13.39 0.20
CA LEU A 156 -21.54 -12.30 1.16
C LEU A 156 -21.79 -10.94 0.50
N ASP A 157 -21.16 -10.68 -0.66
CA ASP A 157 -21.42 -9.45 -1.42
C ASP A 157 -22.87 -9.41 -1.91
N ALA A 158 -23.39 -10.52 -2.44
CA ALA A 158 -24.76 -10.63 -2.95
C ALA A 158 -25.80 -10.29 -1.87
N ILE A 159 -25.70 -10.93 -0.70
CA ILE A 159 -26.57 -10.63 0.46
C ILE A 159 -26.42 -9.16 0.87
N SER A 160 -25.19 -8.62 0.85
CA SER A 160 -24.96 -7.21 1.17
C SER A 160 -25.67 -6.27 0.19
N TYR A 161 -25.63 -6.54 -1.12
CA TYR A 161 -26.28 -5.72 -2.14
C TYR A 161 -27.81 -5.76 -2.03
N LEU A 162 -28.38 -6.91 -1.68
CA LEU A 162 -29.81 -7.02 -1.44
C LEU A 162 -30.23 -6.21 -0.21
N ASN A 163 -29.47 -6.31 0.87
CA ASN A 163 -29.72 -5.48 2.05
C ASN A 163 -29.60 -3.99 1.72
N ASP A 164 -28.69 -3.57 0.82
CA ASP A 164 -28.62 -2.16 0.39
C ASP A 164 -29.86 -1.73 -0.38
N LEU A 165 -30.40 -2.63 -1.20
CA LEU A 165 -31.59 -2.37 -2.00
C LEU A 165 -32.82 -2.21 -1.11
N ILE A 166 -32.91 -3.01 -0.04
CA ILE A 166 -34.03 -3.00 0.91
C ILE A 166 -33.90 -1.85 1.91
N ASP A 167 -32.73 -1.71 2.53
CA ASP A 167 -32.49 -0.74 3.59
C ASP A 167 -32.30 0.70 3.07
N GLY A 168 -31.98 0.84 1.79
CA GLY A 168 -31.48 2.08 1.21
C GLY A 168 -29.99 2.33 1.48
N VAL A 169 -29.48 3.37 0.83
CA VAL A 169 -28.10 3.86 0.96
C VAL A 169 -28.11 5.35 1.31
N GLY A 170 -26.96 5.87 1.72
CA GLY A 170 -26.81 7.28 2.10
C GLY A 170 -27.06 7.55 3.59
N TRP A 171 -27.06 8.83 3.94
CA TRP A 171 -27.10 9.26 5.34
C TRP A 171 -28.40 8.91 6.05
N ASP A 172 -29.55 8.98 5.38
CA ASP A 172 -30.83 8.75 6.04
C ASP A 172 -31.03 7.28 6.44
N ALA A 173 -30.48 6.34 5.64
CA ALA A 173 -30.48 4.92 5.96
C ALA A 173 -29.43 4.54 7.01
N GLU A 174 -28.23 5.12 6.92
CA GLU A 174 -27.10 4.71 7.77
C GLU A 174 -27.07 5.43 9.13
N TYR A 175 -27.41 6.72 9.19
CA TYR A 175 -27.30 7.54 10.39
C TYR A 175 -28.08 6.99 11.61
N PRO A 176 -29.31 6.44 11.47
CA PRO A 176 -30.04 5.84 12.59
C PRO A 176 -29.30 4.64 13.21
N ARG A 177 -28.49 3.93 12.44
CA ARG A 177 -27.78 2.71 12.86
C ARG A 177 -26.56 3.02 13.72
N ASP A 178 -26.11 2.04 14.50
CA ASP A 178 -24.90 2.16 15.32
C ASP A 178 -23.65 1.60 14.64
N VAL A 179 -23.82 0.97 13.48
CA VAL A 179 -22.72 0.54 12.62
C VAL A 179 -22.96 1.13 11.24
N TRP A 180 -22.11 2.07 10.83
CA TRP A 180 -22.20 2.69 9.50
C TRP A 180 -21.27 2.00 8.52
N LEU A 181 -21.83 1.56 7.40
CA LEU A 181 -21.11 0.98 6.28
C LEU A 181 -20.61 2.11 5.37
N LEU A 182 -19.30 2.32 5.35
CA LEU A 182 -18.67 3.40 4.59
C LEU A 182 -19.01 3.36 3.09
N ARG A 183 -19.18 2.16 2.54
CA ARG A 183 -19.61 1.96 1.14
C ARG A 183 -20.99 2.55 0.86
N ARG A 184 -21.94 2.46 1.80
CA ARG A 184 -23.29 3.03 1.67
C ARG A 184 -23.30 4.55 1.79
N LEU A 185 -22.24 5.12 2.34
CA LEU A 185 -22.00 6.56 2.44
C LEU A 185 -21.16 7.13 1.28
N GLY A 186 -20.86 6.32 0.26
CA GLY A 186 -20.08 6.75 -0.91
C GLY A 186 -18.56 6.74 -0.72
N TYR A 187 -18.05 6.22 0.41
CA TYR A 187 -16.61 6.08 0.61
C TYR A 187 -16.08 4.77 0.00
N PRO A 188 -14.95 4.80 -0.72
CA PRO A 188 -14.36 3.62 -1.35
C PRO A 188 -13.74 2.69 -0.29
N SER A 189 -14.56 1.89 0.37
CA SER A 189 -14.13 0.90 1.36
C SER A 189 -15.01 -0.33 1.28
N ARG A 190 -14.41 -1.51 1.12
CA ARG A 190 -15.19 -2.75 0.93
C ARG A 190 -15.84 -3.21 2.24
N ASP A 191 -15.03 -3.35 3.28
CA ASP A 191 -15.43 -3.82 4.61
C ASP A 191 -15.28 -2.70 5.65
N GLY A 192 -15.26 -1.46 5.17
CA GLY A 192 -15.06 -0.30 6.02
C GLY A 192 -16.30 0.00 6.84
N GLN A 193 -16.16 -0.04 8.16
CA GLN A 193 -17.25 0.25 9.10
C GLN A 193 -16.82 1.33 10.09
N LEU A 194 -17.78 2.12 10.53
CA LEU A 194 -17.68 3.00 11.70
C LEU A 194 -18.64 2.47 12.76
N ARG A 195 -18.11 2.09 13.93
CA ARG A 195 -18.84 1.37 14.98
C ARG A 195 -19.02 2.23 16.22
N PHE A 196 -20.26 2.50 16.57
CA PHE A 196 -20.68 3.30 17.73
C PHE A 196 -21.33 2.43 18.81
N ASP A 197 -21.56 1.15 18.53
CA ASP A 197 -22.19 0.17 19.42
C ASP A 197 -21.41 -0.08 20.73
N GLY A 198 -20.10 0.23 20.74
CA GLY A 198 -19.27 0.21 21.95
C GLY A 198 -19.45 1.41 22.89
N ILE A 199 -20.15 2.47 22.47
CA ILE A 199 -20.45 3.64 23.31
C ILE A 199 -21.79 3.38 24.01
N HIS A 200 -21.77 2.85 25.24
CA HIS A 200 -22.99 2.40 25.91
C HIS A 200 -23.90 3.53 26.41
N ALA A 201 -23.36 4.71 26.72
CA ALA A 201 -24.15 5.90 27.08
C ALA A 201 -24.92 6.44 25.86
N PRO A 202 -26.27 6.41 25.84
CA PRO A 202 -27.05 6.74 24.64
C PRO A 202 -26.86 8.18 24.14
N TRP A 203 -26.86 9.16 25.05
CA TRP A 203 -26.65 10.57 24.72
C TRP A 203 -25.27 10.80 24.07
N LEU A 204 -24.22 10.18 24.63
CA LEU A 204 -22.85 10.30 24.11
C LEU A 204 -22.72 9.60 22.76
N ARG A 205 -23.39 8.46 22.56
CA ARG A 205 -23.44 7.77 21.27
C ARG A 205 -24.09 8.66 20.21
N ALA A 206 -25.24 9.26 20.53
CA ALA A 206 -25.94 10.17 19.62
C ALA A 206 -25.08 11.40 19.28
N LEU A 207 -24.44 12.00 20.28
CA LEU A 207 -23.54 13.15 20.11
C LEU A 207 -22.31 12.79 19.25
N ALA A 208 -21.69 11.63 19.52
CA ALA A 208 -20.58 11.11 18.72
C ALA A 208 -20.98 10.86 17.26
N LYS A 209 -22.13 10.21 17.01
CA LYS A 209 -22.67 10.01 15.66
C LYS A 209 -22.84 11.35 14.95
N ARG A 210 -23.50 12.33 15.58
CA ARG A 210 -23.68 13.68 15.02
C ARG A 210 -22.35 14.35 14.67
N TRP A 211 -21.38 14.30 15.58
CA TRP A 211 -20.05 14.89 15.38
C TRP A 211 -19.28 14.22 14.25
N ILE A 212 -19.28 12.88 14.18
CA ILE A 212 -18.58 12.15 13.13
C ILE A 212 -19.21 12.42 11.76
N ARG A 213 -20.54 12.47 11.65
CA ARG A 213 -21.23 12.87 10.41
C ARG A 213 -20.79 14.26 9.96
N TRP A 214 -20.75 15.22 10.89
CA TRP A 214 -20.30 16.58 10.59
C TRP A 214 -18.84 16.61 10.12
N ARG A 215 -17.93 15.93 10.81
CA ARG A 215 -16.50 15.84 10.43
C ARG A 215 -16.30 15.22 9.05
N LEU A 216 -17.03 14.14 8.74
CA LEU A 216 -16.99 13.52 7.42
C LEU A 216 -17.49 14.48 6.33
N SER A 217 -18.54 15.26 6.64
CA SER A 217 -19.12 16.25 5.72
C SER A 217 -18.20 17.45 5.49
N THR A 218 -17.35 17.82 6.46
CA THR A 218 -16.34 18.89 6.32
C THR A 218 -15.01 18.42 5.73
N GLY A 219 -14.95 17.18 5.24
CA GLY A 219 -13.80 16.65 4.52
C GLY A 219 -12.67 16.10 5.41
N ILE A 220 -12.95 15.81 6.68
CA ILE A 220 -12.05 15.05 7.55
C ILE A 220 -12.00 13.59 7.06
N SER A 221 -10.79 13.03 6.99
CA SER A 221 -10.59 11.68 6.47
C SER A 221 -11.26 10.60 7.34
N VAL A 222 -11.71 9.52 6.69
CA VAL A 222 -12.22 8.30 7.35
C VAL A 222 -11.25 7.75 8.40
N GLY A 223 -9.94 7.80 8.14
CA GLY A 223 -8.93 7.32 9.07
C GLY A 223 -8.88 8.12 10.37
N ALA A 224 -9.03 9.44 10.28
CA ALA A 224 -9.08 10.32 11.44
C ALA A 224 -10.35 10.08 12.26
N VAL A 225 -11.53 10.03 11.62
CA VAL A 225 -12.78 9.77 12.36
C VAL A 225 -12.83 8.38 12.99
N ARG A 226 -12.19 7.36 12.41
CA ARG A 226 -12.04 6.05 13.07
C ARG A 226 -11.22 6.13 14.36
N ALA A 227 -10.16 6.94 14.36
CA ALA A 227 -9.36 7.17 15.55
C ALA A 227 -10.17 7.94 16.60
N ASP A 228 -10.93 8.95 16.18
CA ASP A 228 -11.83 9.73 17.04
C ASP A 228 -12.88 8.83 17.71
N ILE A 229 -13.57 7.98 16.93
CA ILE A 229 -14.54 7.00 17.45
C ILE A 229 -13.87 6.07 18.46
N ARG A 230 -12.70 5.51 18.13
CA ARG A 230 -11.99 4.61 19.05
C ARG A 230 -11.69 5.29 20.38
N ALA A 231 -11.23 6.54 20.34
CA ALA A 231 -10.92 7.30 21.54
C ALA A 231 -12.18 7.56 22.39
N ILE A 232 -13.29 7.95 21.75
CA ILE A 232 -14.58 8.16 22.42
C ILE A 232 -15.11 6.85 23.00
N THR A 233 -15.01 5.73 22.27
CA THR A 233 -15.43 4.41 22.76
C THR A 233 -14.63 4.01 24.00
N VAL A 234 -13.31 4.17 23.99
CA VAL A 234 -12.47 3.91 25.17
C VAL A 234 -12.90 4.78 26.34
N PHE A 235 -13.08 6.09 26.11
CA PHE A 235 -13.58 7.01 27.14
C PHE A 235 -14.93 6.56 27.73
N ALA A 236 -15.90 6.26 26.87
CA ALA A 236 -17.25 5.85 27.29
C ALA A 236 -17.24 4.52 28.08
N GLN A 237 -16.35 3.59 27.73
CA GLN A 237 -16.22 2.30 28.41
C GLN A 237 -15.51 2.43 29.77
N SER A 238 -14.55 3.35 29.90
CA SER A 238 -13.86 3.62 31.16
C SER A 238 -14.76 4.31 32.21
N PHE A 239 -15.83 4.99 31.79
CA PHE A 239 -16.71 5.75 32.69
C PHE A 239 -18.20 5.38 32.49
N PRO A 240 -18.66 4.22 33.00
CA PRO A 240 -20.07 3.83 32.93
C PRO A 240 -21.04 4.81 33.59
N SER A 241 -20.55 5.65 34.52
CA SER A 241 -21.31 6.74 35.16
C SER A 241 -21.96 7.70 34.16
N LEU A 242 -21.39 7.83 32.95
CA LEU A 242 -21.94 8.64 31.85
C LEU A 242 -23.29 8.13 31.35
N GLN A 243 -23.69 6.89 31.65
CA GLN A 243 -25.03 6.40 31.30
C GLN A 243 -26.15 7.16 32.01
N ARG A 244 -25.86 7.85 33.12
CA ARG A 244 -26.83 8.64 33.88
C ARG A 244 -27.31 9.91 33.16
N GLY A 245 -26.62 10.32 32.09
CA GLY A 245 -26.96 11.49 31.28
C GLY A 245 -25.79 12.46 31.07
N PRO A 246 -25.99 13.52 30.27
CA PRO A 246 -24.96 14.51 29.98
C PRO A 246 -24.37 15.18 31.23
N GLN A 247 -25.18 15.42 32.26
CA GLN A 247 -24.74 16.05 33.51
C GLN A 247 -23.73 15.21 34.30
N ALA A 248 -23.63 13.91 34.03
CA ALA A 248 -22.62 13.05 34.62
C ALA A 248 -21.22 13.28 34.03
N MET A 249 -21.11 14.04 32.93
CA MET A 249 -19.85 14.53 32.40
C MET A 249 -19.40 15.72 33.26
N THR A 250 -18.54 15.46 34.24
CA THR A 250 -17.96 16.50 35.10
C THR A 250 -16.46 16.66 34.83
N ARG A 251 -15.85 17.70 35.39
CA ARG A 251 -14.41 17.92 35.28
C ARG A 251 -13.61 16.78 35.91
N GLU A 252 -14.09 16.21 37.01
CA GLU A 252 -13.48 15.07 37.70
C GLU A 252 -13.45 13.83 36.81
N VAL A 253 -14.46 13.63 35.96
CA VAL A 253 -14.46 12.53 34.97
C VAL A 253 -13.38 12.74 33.90
N ILE A 254 -13.18 13.98 33.45
CA ILE A 254 -12.08 14.31 32.53
C ILE A 254 -10.73 14.03 33.17
N GLU A 255 -10.50 14.46 34.41
CA GLU A 255 -9.24 14.24 35.13
C GLU A 255 -8.98 12.74 35.38
N ALA A 256 -10.01 12.00 35.80
CA ALA A 256 -9.94 10.55 35.91
C ALA A 256 -9.62 9.89 34.57
N HIS A 257 -10.13 10.43 33.46
CA HIS A 257 -9.77 9.94 32.12
C HIS A 257 -8.30 10.18 31.79
N LEU A 258 -7.77 11.36 32.10
CA LEU A 258 -6.35 11.66 31.88
C LEU A 258 -5.45 10.70 32.66
N ALA A 259 -5.79 10.42 33.93
CA ALA A 259 -5.11 9.45 34.76
C ALA A 259 -5.22 8.03 34.17
N HIS A 260 -6.40 7.60 33.74
CA HIS A 260 -6.61 6.30 33.10
C HIS A 260 -5.79 6.17 31.79
N LEU A 261 -5.74 7.20 30.95
CA LEU A 261 -4.92 7.19 29.75
C LEU A 261 -3.43 7.08 30.08
N ALA A 262 -2.97 7.68 31.18
CA ALA A 262 -1.58 7.58 31.63
C ALA A 262 -1.18 6.15 32.04
N THR A 263 -2.11 5.35 32.56
CA THR A 263 -1.84 3.94 32.94
C THR A 263 -1.92 2.99 31.74
N VAL A 264 -2.88 3.20 30.84
CA VAL A 264 -3.12 2.30 29.69
C VAL A 264 -2.16 2.58 28.52
N TYR A 265 -1.81 3.83 28.28
CA TYR A 265 -1.02 4.24 27.12
C TYR A 265 0.29 4.92 27.53
N PRO A 266 1.42 4.19 27.56
CA PRO A 266 2.70 4.76 27.96
C PRO A 266 3.16 5.89 27.01
N ALA A 267 2.83 5.80 25.72
CA ALA A 267 3.24 6.76 24.70
C ALA A 267 2.45 8.11 24.80
N PRO A 268 3.12 9.25 25.05
CA PRO A 268 2.46 10.58 25.13
C PRO A 268 1.66 10.97 23.88
N LYS A 269 2.15 10.57 22.69
CA LYS A 269 1.49 10.85 21.40
C LYS A 269 0.15 10.14 21.28
N THR A 270 0.05 8.91 21.76
CA THR A 270 -1.20 8.15 21.75
C THR A 270 -2.21 8.80 22.70
N ARG A 271 -1.77 9.15 23.92
CA ARG A 271 -2.61 9.88 24.88
C ARG A 271 -3.13 11.20 24.31
N THR A 272 -2.26 11.98 23.67
CA THR A 272 -2.63 13.25 23.00
C THR A 272 -3.75 13.04 21.97
N ALA A 273 -3.70 11.95 21.19
CA ALA A 273 -4.74 11.66 20.20
C ALA A 273 -6.10 11.34 20.87
N HIS A 274 -6.08 10.56 21.96
CA HIS A 274 -7.30 10.25 22.71
C HIS A 274 -7.92 11.51 23.35
N ILE A 275 -7.09 12.30 24.04
CA ILE A 275 -7.50 13.56 24.66
C ILE A 275 -8.07 14.52 23.61
N SER A 276 -7.42 14.63 22.45
CA SER A 276 -7.87 15.50 21.36
C SER A 276 -9.23 15.11 20.77
N ALA A 277 -9.57 13.83 20.75
CA ALA A 277 -10.86 13.37 20.26
C ALA A 277 -11.99 13.80 21.21
N VAL A 278 -11.81 13.58 22.52
CA VAL A 278 -12.78 14.02 23.55
C VAL A 278 -12.91 15.55 23.54
N ALA A 279 -11.80 16.27 23.56
CA ALA A 279 -11.78 17.73 23.49
C ALA A 279 -12.48 18.26 22.23
N GLY A 280 -12.25 17.61 21.08
CA GLY A 280 -12.88 17.97 19.82
C GLY A 280 -14.40 17.77 19.82
N LEU A 281 -14.88 16.68 20.44
CA LEU A 281 -16.31 16.40 20.60
C LEU A 281 -16.97 17.45 21.50
N LEU A 282 -16.40 17.71 22.67
CA LEU A 282 -16.92 18.70 23.64
C LEU A 282 -16.93 20.12 23.06
N ARG A 283 -15.88 20.50 22.33
CA ARG A 283 -15.82 21.79 21.64
C ARG A 283 -16.93 21.91 20.59
N ALA A 284 -17.11 20.90 19.75
CA ALA A 284 -18.16 20.92 18.73
C ALA A 284 -19.57 20.92 19.35
N ALA A 285 -19.77 20.14 20.42
CA ALA A 285 -21.04 20.10 21.14
C ALA A 285 -21.44 21.48 21.68
N ARG A 286 -20.49 22.21 22.29
CA ARG A 286 -20.71 23.57 22.80
C ARG A 286 -20.90 24.58 21.67
N GLN A 287 -19.99 24.60 20.70
CA GLN A 287 -20.00 25.58 19.60
C GLN A 287 -21.31 25.54 18.81
N HIS A 288 -21.90 24.36 18.66
CA HIS A 288 -23.13 24.17 17.89
C HIS A 288 -24.39 23.93 18.75
N GLY A 289 -24.27 24.00 20.07
CA GLY A 289 -25.38 23.74 21.00
C GLY A 289 -26.02 22.35 20.83
N TRP A 290 -25.23 21.31 20.51
CA TRP A 290 -25.77 19.97 20.22
C TRP A 290 -26.22 19.21 21.46
N GLU A 291 -25.69 19.55 22.63
CA GLU A 291 -26.06 18.96 23.91
C GLU A 291 -26.09 20.05 24.99
N PRO A 292 -27.25 20.71 25.19
CA PRO A 292 -27.38 21.82 26.13
C PRO A 292 -27.26 21.42 27.61
N LEU A 293 -27.41 20.13 27.93
CA LEU A 293 -27.31 19.63 29.31
C LEU A 293 -25.86 19.40 29.77
N LEU A 294 -24.88 19.51 28.86
CA LEU A 294 -23.47 19.52 29.23
C LEU A 294 -23.12 20.84 29.90
N ASP A 295 -22.45 20.76 31.05
CA ASP A 295 -21.89 21.93 31.70
C ASP A 295 -20.86 22.62 30.77
N PRO A 296 -21.04 23.91 30.44
CA PRO A 296 -20.14 24.66 29.56
C PRO A 296 -18.68 24.72 30.04
N HIS A 297 -18.44 24.55 31.35
CA HIS A 297 -17.13 24.60 32.00
C HIS A 297 -16.39 23.26 31.98
N VAL A 298 -17.04 22.17 31.55
CA VAL A 298 -16.38 20.87 31.42
C VAL A 298 -15.64 20.80 30.10
N ASP A 299 -14.32 20.97 30.16
CA ASP A 299 -13.45 21.04 29.00
C ASP A 299 -12.08 20.39 29.25
N VAL A 300 -11.31 20.28 28.17
CA VAL A 300 -9.90 19.88 28.18
C VAL A 300 -9.03 21.10 27.89
N TYR A 301 -8.10 21.37 28.78
CA TYR A 301 -7.20 22.52 28.73
C TYR A 301 -5.83 22.15 28.17
N ARG A 302 -5.02 23.17 27.87
CA ARG A 302 -3.66 22.97 27.33
C ARG A 302 -2.78 22.12 28.26
N ASP A 303 -2.91 22.33 29.57
CA ASP A 303 -2.08 21.65 30.58
C ASP A 303 -2.49 20.20 30.84
N ASP A 304 -3.67 19.79 30.36
CA ASP A 304 -4.12 18.39 30.39
C ASP A 304 -3.34 17.50 29.41
N TYR A 305 -2.65 18.10 28.43
CA TYR A 305 -1.91 17.37 27.42
C TYR A 305 -0.52 16.94 27.93
N PRO A 306 -0.11 15.68 27.71
CA PRO A 306 1.21 15.24 28.10
C PRO A 306 2.28 15.96 27.26
N ARG A 307 3.41 16.30 27.91
CA ARG A 307 4.54 16.92 27.21
C ARG A 307 5.08 15.98 26.13
N LEU A 308 5.16 16.49 24.90
CA LEU A 308 5.74 15.78 23.76
C LEU A 308 7.22 16.14 23.62
N HIS A 309 8.11 15.21 23.94
CA HIS A 309 9.52 15.34 23.60
C HIS A 309 9.70 15.14 22.09
N GLN A 310 10.30 16.11 21.41
CA GLN A 310 10.65 15.98 19.99
C GLN A 310 11.84 15.03 19.85
N GLY A 311 11.60 13.73 19.67
CA GLY A 311 12.67 12.74 19.42
C GLY A 311 13.34 12.95 18.06
N HIS A 312 14.62 12.62 17.89
CA HIS A 312 15.46 12.88 16.69
C HIS A 312 14.93 12.26 15.38
N PRO A 313 15.32 12.79 14.19
CA PRO A 313 14.91 12.22 12.92
C PRO A 313 15.39 10.78 12.85
N ARG A 314 14.51 9.87 12.42
CA ARG A 314 14.84 8.45 12.29
C ARG A 314 15.52 8.18 10.94
N ALA A 315 16.52 8.98 10.60
CA ALA A 315 17.32 8.78 9.40
C ALA A 315 18.11 7.47 9.53
N LEU A 316 18.28 6.78 8.41
CA LEU A 316 19.16 5.61 8.30
C LEU A 316 20.60 6.10 8.12
N SER A 317 21.56 5.33 8.59
CA SER A 317 22.97 5.64 8.37
C SER A 317 23.41 5.29 6.95
N GLU A 318 24.53 5.86 6.52
CA GLU A 318 25.08 5.58 5.19
C GLU A 318 25.50 4.11 5.03
N ALA A 319 26.01 3.46 6.08
CA ALA A 319 26.33 2.02 6.03
C ALA A 319 25.09 1.15 5.73
N VAL A 320 23.94 1.51 6.31
CA VAL A 320 22.66 0.85 6.03
C VAL A 320 22.17 1.19 4.63
N MET A 321 22.23 2.46 4.23
CA MET A 321 21.78 2.86 2.91
C MET A 321 22.60 2.24 1.77
N THR A 322 23.92 2.15 1.90
CA THR A 322 24.79 1.47 0.93
C THR A 322 24.37 0.02 0.72
N GLN A 323 23.98 -0.69 1.79
CA GLN A 323 23.43 -2.04 1.65
C GLN A 323 22.08 -2.05 0.91
N LEU A 324 21.18 -1.12 1.23
CA LEU A 324 19.84 -1.04 0.59
C LEU A 324 19.90 -0.64 -0.88
N GLU A 325 20.84 0.23 -1.24
CA GLU A 325 21.05 0.76 -2.59
C GLU A 325 21.90 -0.20 -3.45
N HIS A 326 22.50 -1.24 -2.85
CA HIS A 326 23.31 -2.22 -3.57
C HIS A 326 22.47 -3.00 -4.60
N PRO A 327 22.91 -3.09 -5.88
CA PRO A 327 22.16 -3.78 -6.93
C PRO A 327 21.75 -5.21 -6.55
N ASP A 328 22.67 -6.02 -6.02
CA ASP A 328 22.39 -7.40 -5.59
C ASP A 328 21.27 -7.50 -4.54
N ASN A 329 21.14 -6.50 -3.66
CA ASN A 329 20.07 -6.48 -2.69
C ASN A 329 18.76 -6.01 -3.35
N LEU A 330 18.79 -4.96 -4.16
CA LEU A 330 17.62 -4.51 -4.92
C LEU A 330 17.04 -5.63 -5.80
N ASP A 331 17.88 -6.45 -6.42
CA ASP A 331 17.47 -7.56 -7.28
C ASP A 331 16.82 -8.73 -6.54
N ARG A 332 17.00 -8.81 -5.21
CA ARG A 332 16.25 -9.75 -4.35
C ARG A 332 14.79 -9.33 -4.13
N PHE A 333 14.42 -8.11 -4.54
CA PHE A 333 13.05 -7.64 -4.40
C PHE A 333 12.17 -8.33 -5.46
N ALA A 334 11.31 -9.26 -5.02
CA ALA A 334 10.59 -10.16 -5.91
C ALA A 334 9.62 -9.48 -6.89
N ASP A 335 8.91 -8.44 -6.45
CA ASP A 335 8.02 -7.65 -7.32
C ASP A 335 8.78 -6.46 -7.94
N PRO A 336 8.93 -6.39 -9.28
CA PRO A 336 9.53 -5.24 -9.95
C PRO A 336 8.85 -3.90 -9.61
N CYS A 337 7.53 -3.89 -9.38
CA CYS A 337 6.79 -2.68 -8.98
C CYS A 337 7.22 -2.20 -7.59
N GLY A 338 7.34 -3.12 -6.63
CA GLY A 338 7.85 -2.84 -5.29
C GLY A 338 9.32 -2.42 -5.29
N ARG A 339 10.15 -3.02 -6.15
CA ARG A 339 11.55 -2.63 -6.35
C ARG A 339 11.68 -1.20 -6.85
N LEU A 340 10.95 -0.84 -7.91
CA LEU A 340 10.94 0.52 -8.46
C LEU A 340 10.41 1.53 -7.43
N LEU A 341 9.33 1.21 -6.72
CA LEU A 341 8.82 2.07 -5.66
C LEU A 341 9.87 2.30 -4.55
N THR A 342 10.62 1.27 -4.17
CA THR A 342 11.70 1.40 -3.18
C THR A 342 12.77 2.39 -3.65
N ARG A 343 13.24 2.27 -4.91
CA ARG A 343 14.18 3.23 -5.52
C ARG A 343 13.62 4.65 -5.50
N ILE A 344 12.38 4.84 -5.96
CA ILE A 344 11.71 6.15 -5.95
C ILE A 344 11.71 6.76 -4.54
N LEU A 345 11.29 5.99 -3.52
CA LEU A 345 11.16 6.50 -2.15
C LEU A 345 12.52 6.84 -1.53
N MET A 346 13.57 6.09 -1.84
CA MET A 346 14.94 6.38 -1.37
C MET A 346 15.50 7.65 -2.01
N SER A 347 15.34 7.82 -3.33
CA SER A 347 15.91 8.94 -4.08
C SER A 347 15.13 10.26 -3.95
N THR A 348 13.86 10.22 -3.53
CA THR A 348 12.99 11.42 -3.53
C THR A 348 12.42 11.79 -2.16
N GLY A 349 12.45 10.89 -1.18
CA GLY A 349 11.82 11.11 0.12
C GLY A 349 10.30 11.27 0.08
N LEU A 350 9.63 10.81 -1.00
CA LEU A 350 8.18 10.81 -1.11
C LEU A 350 7.53 10.02 0.04
N ARG A 351 6.27 10.34 0.37
CA ARG A 351 5.49 9.48 1.27
C ARG A 351 5.11 8.23 0.49
N VAL A 352 5.18 7.07 1.11
CA VAL A 352 4.75 5.79 0.50
C VAL A 352 3.34 5.87 -0.12
N GLY A 353 2.42 6.60 0.51
CA GLY A 353 1.07 6.78 -0.02
C GLY A 353 1.00 7.63 -1.29
N ASP A 354 1.92 8.58 -1.46
CA ASP A 354 2.03 9.40 -2.67
C ASP A 354 2.79 8.61 -3.76
N GLY A 355 3.89 7.93 -3.40
CA GLY A 355 4.64 7.07 -4.33
C GLY A 355 3.82 5.90 -4.91
N CYS A 356 2.97 5.25 -4.10
CA CYS A 356 2.05 4.23 -4.59
C CYS A 356 0.99 4.75 -5.59
N LYS A 357 0.74 6.07 -5.60
CA LYS A 357 -0.29 6.73 -6.40
C LYS A 357 0.28 7.63 -7.48
N LEU A 358 1.55 7.42 -7.87
CA LEU A 358 2.14 8.15 -8.97
C LEU A 358 1.31 7.94 -10.24
N PRO A 359 0.91 9.02 -10.93
CA PRO A 359 0.19 8.89 -12.19
C PRO A 359 1.10 8.27 -13.25
N LEU A 360 0.53 7.70 -14.30
CA LEU A 360 1.32 7.04 -15.34
C LEU A 360 2.24 8.03 -16.06
N ASP A 361 1.82 9.28 -16.23
CA ASP A 361 2.54 10.40 -16.84
C ASP A 361 3.37 11.22 -15.84
N CYS A 362 3.84 10.60 -14.73
CA CYS A 362 4.56 11.29 -13.66
C CYS A 362 5.98 11.80 -14.02
N LEU A 363 6.49 11.53 -15.22
CA LEU A 363 7.84 11.94 -15.63
C LEU A 363 7.74 13.16 -16.54
N VAL A 364 8.29 14.29 -16.08
CA VAL A 364 8.34 15.55 -16.84
C VAL A 364 9.78 16.03 -16.97
N HIS A 365 10.06 16.84 -17.98
CA HIS A 365 11.39 17.41 -18.21
C HIS A 365 11.31 18.93 -18.24
N ASP A 366 12.34 19.61 -17.75
CA ASP A 366 12.46 21.07 -17.87
C ASP A 366 12.94 21.49 -19.28
N GLY A 367 13.14 22.79 -19.47
CA GLY A 367 13.63 23.34 -20.74
C GLY A 367 15.04 22.88 -21.14
N ASN A 368 15.82 22.33 -20.21
CA ASN A 368 17.17 21.80 -20.44
C ASN A 368 17.18 20.27 -20.56
N GLY A 369 16.02 19.61 -20.49
CA GLY A 369 15.91 18.16 -20.54
C GLY A 369 16.24 17.45 -19.23
N ALA A 370 16.32 18.16 -18.09
CA ALA A 370 16.52 17.53 -16.79
C ALA A 370 15.22 16.86 -16.31
N PRO A 371 15.24 15.60 -15.83
CA PRO A 371 14.03 14.87 -15.46
C PRO A 371 13.54 15.21 -14.04
N TYR A 372 12.22 15.32 -13.91
CA TYR A 372 11.51 15.57 -12.66
C TYR A 372 10.36 14.59 -12.49
N LEU A 373 10.13 14.19 -11.23
CA LEU A 373 8.97 13.42 -10.83
C LEU A 373 7.83 14.37 -10.42
N HIS A 374 6.75 14.36 -11.20
CA HIS A 374 5.49 15.05 -10.91
C HIS A 374 4.55 14.15 -10.09
N TYR A 375 4.03 14.66 -8.98
CA TYR A 375 3.11 13.91 -8.14
C TYR A 375 2.12 14.81 -7.39
N THR A 376 1.00 14.23 -6.97
CA THR A 376 0.07 14.87 -6.04
C THR A 376 0.46 14.55 -4.60
N ASN A 377 0.76 15.57 -3.81
CA ASN A 377 0.87 15.40 -2.36
C ASN A 377 -0.53 15.33 -1.75
N HIS A 378 -1.00 14.12 -1.44
CA HIS A 378 -2.36 13.91 -0.96
C HIS A 378 -2.57 14.43 0.47
N LYS A 379 -1.49 14.59 1.24
CA LYS A 379 -1.57 15.16 2.60
C LYS A 379 -1.81 16.66 2.55
N MET A 380 -1.14 17.34 1.63
CA MET A 380 -1.21 18.80 1.45
C MET A 380 -2.24 19.23 0.39
N ARG A 381 -2.79 18.27 -0.37
CA ARG A 381 -3.78 18.48 -1.45
C ARG A 381 -3.28 19.45 -2.53
N ARG A 382 -2.05 19.23 -3.02
CA ARG A 382 -1.44 20.05 -4.08
C ARG A 382 -0.47 19.24 -4.93
N GLU A 383 -0.20 19.73 -6.13
CA GLU A 383 0.84 19.18 -7.00
C GLU A 383 2.25 19.59 -6.52
N ALA A 384 3.23 18.73 -6.79
CA ALA A 384 4.62 18.94 -6.43
C ALA A 384 5.55 18.24 -7.43
N PHE A 385 6.79 18.73 -7.47
CA PHE A 385 7.85 18.25 -8.36
C PHE A 385 9.11 17.98 -7.54
N VAL A 386 9.79 16.88 -7.84
CA VAL A 386 11.09 16.53 -7.22
C VAL A 386 12.05 16.14 -8.34
N PRO A 387 13.26 16.73 -8.40
CA PRO A 387 14.27 16.32 -9.38
C PRO A 387 14.69 14.87 -9.14
N ILE A 388 14.95 14.13 -10.22
CA ILE A 388 15.44 12.75 -10.19
C ILE A 388 16.66 12.60 -11.10
N ASP A 389 17.43 11.54 -10.90
CA ASP A 389 18.51 11.18 -11.82
C ASP A 389 17.99 10.48 -13.08
N THR A 390 18.85 10.39 -14.10
CA THR A 390 18.51 9.79 -15.41
C THR A 390 18.26 8.29 -15.32
N ASP A 391 18.98 7.56 -14.46
CA ASP A 391 18.80 6.11 -14.27
C ASP A 391 17.41 5.77 -13.70
N LEU A 392 16.91 6.59 -12.78
CA LEU A 392 15.55 6.48 -12.26
C LEU A 392 14.52 6.88 -13.32
N ALA A 393 14.78 7.92 -14.11
CA ALA A 393 13.91 8.34 -15.21
C ALA A 393 13.77 7.25 -16.28
N ASP A 394 14.86 6.57 -16.63
CA ASP A 394 14.86 5.44 -17.58
C ASP A 394 14.07 4.24 -17.03
N ALA A 395 14.24 3.93 -15.75
CA ALA A 395 13.48 2.87 -15.09
C ALA A 395 11.98 3.18 -15.04
N ILE A 396 11.59 4.44 -14.79
CA ILE A 396 10.20 4.90 -14.85
C ILE A 396 9.67 4.76 -16.28
N THR A 397 10.44 5.17 -17.29
CA THR A 397 10.06 5.06 -18.70
C THR A 397 9.85 3.60 -19.12
N GLY A 398 10.73 2.69 -18.69
CA GLY A 398 10.58 1.26 -18.90
C GLY A 398 9.28 0.71 -18.28
N GLN A 399 8.98 1.12 -17.05
CA GLN A 399 7.74 0.75 -16.37
C GLN A 399 6.50 1.31 -17.08
N GLN A 400 6.51 2.57 -17.52
CA GLN A 400 5.42 3.17 -18.28
C GLN A 400 5.10 2.34 -19.54
N ARG A 401 6.13 1.96 -20.30
CA ARG A 401 5.97 1.12 -21.50
C ARG A 401 5.39 -0.26 -21.18
N ALA A 402 5.88 -0.92 -20.13
CA ALA A 402 5.39 -2.23 -19.69
C ALA A 402 3.90 -2.16 -19.28
N VAL A 403 3.52 -1.13 -18.51
CA VAL A 403 2.14 -0.92 -18.07
C VAL A 403 1.21 -0.64 -19.23
N ILE A 404 1.61 0.20 -20.19
CA ILE A 404 0.79 0.51 -21.38
C ILE A 404 0.58 -0.74 -22.25
N ALA A 405 1.62 -1.57 -22.39
CA ALA A 405 1.56 -2.80 -23.17
C ALA A 405 0.60 -3.84 -22.55
N GLU A 406 0.58 -3.97 -21.23
CA GLU A 406 -0.31 -4.91 -20.53
C GLU A 406 -1.71 -4.34 -20.29
N LEU A 407 -1.81 -3.06 -19.97
CA LEU A 407 -3.02 -2.37 -19.51
C LEU A 407 -3.15 -0.99 -20.20
N PRO A 408 -3.67 -0.93 -21.43
CA PRO A 408 -3.78 0.31 -22.20
C PRO A 408 -4.60 1.43 -21.52
N SER A 409 -5.50 1.07 -20.61
CA SER A 409 -6.34 2.00 -19.85
C SER A 409 -5.82 2.36 -18.45
N ALA A 410 -4.59 1.97 -18.12
CA ALA A 410 -3.99 2.26 -16.82
C ALA A 410 -3.75 3.76 -16.63
N THR A 411 -3.94 4.22 -15.39
CA THR A 411 -3.77 5.64 -15.02
C THR A 411 -2.64 5.87 -14.03
N TYR A 412 -2.03 4.80 -13.52
CA TYR A 412 -1.00 4.84 -12.49
C TYR A 412 0.27 4.15 -13.00
N LEU A 413 1.44 4.68 -12.61
CA LEU A 413 2.76 4.09 -12.91
C LEU A 413 2.87 2.66 -12.34
N LEU A 414 2.31 2.46 -11.15
CA LEU A 414 2.32 1.19 -10.43
C LEU A 414 0.88 0.72 -10.25
N PRO A 415 0.26 0.10 -11.28
CA PRO A 415 -1.08 -0.43 -11.16
C PRO A 415 -1.09 -1.63 -10.21
N ARG A 416 -2.17 -1.78 -9.45
CA ARG A 416 -2.36 -2.95 -8.60
C ARG A 416 -2.48 -4.21 -9.45
N GLN A 417 -1.70 -5.25 -9.15
CA GLN A 417 -1.72 -6.52 -9.89
C GLN A 417 -3.02 -7.34 -9.67
N THR A 418 -3.66 -7.17 -8.51
CA THR A 418 -4.86 -7.94 -8.15
C THR A 418 -6.10 -7.04 -8.10
N ARG A 419 -7.26 -7.57 -8.54
CA ARG A 419 -8.56 -6.88 -8.46
C ARG A 419 -8.53 -5.50 -9.15
N ASN A 420 -7.93 -5.45 -10.32
CA ASN A 420 -7.73 -4.23 -11.10
C ASN A 420 -7.86 -4.50 -12.61
N PRO A 421 -9.02 -4.99 -13.08
CA PRO A 421 -9.18 -5.44 -14.46
C PRO A 421 -8.94 -4.33 -15.51
N GLU A 422 -9.11 -3.06 -15.14
CA GLU A 422 -8.93 -1.90 -16.03
C GLU A 422 -7.61 -1.14 -15.78
N GLY A 423 -6.75 -1.58 -14.86
CA GLY A 423 -5.50 -0.88 -14.54
C GLY A 423 -5.66 0.43 -13.75
N ARG A 424 -6.87 0.78 -13.30
CA ARG A 424 -7.22 2.07 -12.66
C ARG A 424 -7.08 2.12 -11.13
N GLN A 425 -6.55 1.07 -10.50
CA GLN A 425 -6.29 1.05 -9.07
C GLN A 425 -4.79 1.16 -8.79
N PRO A 426 -4.37 2.06 -7.88
CA PRO A 426 -2.97 2.26 -7.56
C PRO A 426 -2.41 1.10 -6.72
N PHE A 427 -1.09 1.01 -6.66
CA PHE A 427 -0.39 0.05 -5.83
C PHE A 427 -0.78 0.21 -4.35
N SER A 428 -0.86 -0.91 -3.64
CA SER A 428 -1.36 -0.92 -2.27
C SER A 428 -0.22 -0.67 -1.28
N THR A 429 -0.32 0.38 -0.46
CA THR A 429 0.67 0.63 0.60
C THR A 429 0.78 -0.50 1.63
N ALA A 430 -0.26 -1.34 1.77
CA ALA A 430 -0.21 -2.51 2.64
C ALA A 430 0.56 -3.67 1.98
N THR A 431 0.38 -3.83 0.66
CA THR A 431 1.09 -4.82 -0.16
C THR A 431 2.58 -4.50 -0.18
N PHE A 432 2.92 -3.26 -0.52
CA PHE A 432 4.31 -2.78 -0.50
C PHE A 432 4.98 -2.96 0.86
N ARG A 433 4.29 -2.69 1.98
CA ARG A 433 4.87 -2.93 3.32
C ARG A 433 5.14 -4.40 3.60
N GLY A 434 4.30 -5.30 3.10
CA GLY A 434 4.50 -6.74 3.20
C GLY A 434 5.71 -7.20 2.39
N GLU A 435 5.80 -6.76 1.14
CA GLU A 435 6.93 -7.03 0.25
C GLU A 435 8.24 -6.45 0.79
N LEU A 436 8.21 -5.20 1.28
CA LEU A 436 9.35 -4.56 1.91
C LEU A 436 9.87 -5.40 3.09
N HIS A 437 8.97 -5.92 3.92
CA HIS A 437 9.36 -6.77 5.05
C HIS A 437 10.02 -8.07 4.58
N GLN A 438 9.49 -8.71 3.54
CA GLN A 438 10.06 -9.94 2.97
C GLN A 438 11.44 -9.67 2.35
N TRP A 439 11.57 -8.60 1.59
CA TRP A 439 12.82 -8.18 0.98
C TRP A 439 13.90 -7.88 2.03
N LEU A 440 13.58 -7.08 3.05
CA LEU A 440 14.52 -6.76 4.14
C LEU A 440 14.97 -8.01 4.89
N HIS A 441 14.06 -8.96 5.12
CA HIS A 441 14.41 -10.25 5.74
C HIS A 441 15.36 -11.07 4.86
N GLY A 442 15.20 -11.05 3.53
CA GLY A 442 16.08 -11.73 2.59
C GLY A 442 17.45 -11.06 2.38
N CYS A 443 17.59 -9.78 2.72
CA CYS A 443 18.85 -9.04 2.56
C CYS A 443 19.74 -9.04 3.82
N ASP A 444 19.20 -9.39 4.99
CA ASP A 444 19.91 -9.35 6.30
C ASP A 444 20.62 -8.01 6.56
N ILE A 445 19.87 -6.91 6.41
CA ILE A 445 20.42 -5.54 6.55
C ILE A 445 20.83 -5.25 7.99
N ARG A 446 22.09 -4.87 8.19
CA ARG A 446 22.69 -4.61 9.52
C ARG A 446 23.23 -3.20 9.65
N ASP A 447 23.22 -2.68 10.88
CA ASP A 447 23.87 -1.40 11.20
C ASP A 447 25.40 -1.57 11.38
N GLU A 448 26.10 -0.48 11.70
CA GLU A 448 27.55 -0.46 11.92
C GLU A 448 28.01 -1.35 13.08
N ARG A 449 27.08 -1.77 13.95
CA ARG A 449 27.34 -2.67 15.08
C ARG A 449 26.98 -4.11 14.77
N GLY A 450 26.58 -4.41 13.53
CA GLY A 450 26.14 -5.73 13.09
C GLY A 450 24.74 -6.11 13.55
N ALA A 451 23.95 -5.18 14.11
CA ALA A 451 22.60 -5.46 14.59
C ALA A 451 21.57 -5.34 13.45
N PRO A 452 20.56 -6.23 13.37
CA PRO A 452 19.51 -6.12 12.36
C PRO A 452 18.72 -4.82 12.46
N VAL A 453 18.51 -4.15 11.32
CA VAL A 453 17.82 -2.85 11.30
C VAL A 453 16.39 -2.98 10.84
N ARG A 454 15.46 -2.48 11.67
CA ARG A 454 14.06 -2.35 11.26
C ARG A 454 13.85 -1.07 10.44
N ILE A 455 13.63 -1.23 9.15
CA ILE A 455 13.40 -0.14 8.21
C ILE A 455 11.91 0.03 7.91
N THR A 456 11.50 1.29 7.78
CA THR A 456 10.14 1.67 7.37
C THR A 456 10.23 2.74 6.28
N PRO A 457 9.24 2.84 5.38
CA PRO A 457 9.31 3.79 4.26
C PRO A 457 9.48 5.25 4.68
N HIS A 458 9.01 5.61 5.88
CA HIS A 458 9.15 6.98 6.37
C HIS A 458 10.59 7.33 6.79
N GLN A 459 11.41 6.33 7.09
CA GLN A 459 12.82 6.56 7.43
C GLN A 459 13.61 7.01 6.21
N TRP A 460 13.32 6.51 5.00
CA TRP A 460 13.96 7.02 3.77
C TRP A 460 13.70 8.51 3.54
N ARG A 461 12.49 8.98 3.85
CA ARG A 461 12.19 10.41 3.83
C ARG A 461 13.03 11.18 4.85
N HIS A 462 13.24 10.62 6.05
CA HIS A 462 14.16 11.23 7.01
C HIS A 462 15.60 11.21 6.51
N THR A 463 16.06 10.11 5.93
CA THR A 463 17.38 9.98 5.33
C THR A 463 17.60 11.00 4.22
N TYR A 464 16.66 11.12 3.27
CA TYR A 464 16.74 12.07 2.17
C TYR A 464 16.84 13.51 2.69
N GLY A 465 15.98 13.90 3.64
CA GLY A 465 16.04 15.22 4.26
C GLY A 465 17.37 15.48 4.99
N THR A 466 17.86 14.49 5.75
CA THR A 466 19.14 14.58 6.46
C THR A 466 20.32 14.64 5.48
N ARG A 467 20.34 13.84 4.41
CA ARG A 467 21.39 13.86 3.37
C ARG A 467 21.49 15.23 2.71
N LEU A 468 20.36 15.84 2.30
CA LEU A 468 20.36 17.18 1.71
C LEU A 468 20.90 18.24 2.67
N ILE A 469 20.45 18.22 3.93
CA ILE A 469 20.94 19.17 4.94
C ILE A 469 22.44 18.98 5.21
N ASN A 470 22.93 17.74 5.25
CA ASN A 470 24.35 17.44 5.41
C ASN A 470 25.20 17.79 4.17
N GLN A 471 24.56 17.99 3.02
CA GLN A 471 25.17 18.49 1.77
C GLN A 471 25.00 20.02 1.64
N ASP A 472 24.74 20.71 2.75
CA ASP A 472 24.60 22.17 2.83
C ASP A 472 23.46 22.75 1.97
N VAL A 473 22.48 21.93 1.59
CA VAL A 473 21.28 22.41 0.92
C VAL A 473 20.47 23.26 1.90
N PRO A 474 20.10 24.51 1.55
CA PRO A 474 19.41 25.40 2.46
C PRO A 474 18.13 24.78 3.02
N GLN A 475 17.86 24.98 4.32
CA GLN A 475 16.69 24.40 5.00
C GLN A 475 15.37 24.75 4.32
N GLU A 476 15.24 25.95 3.74
CA GLU A 476 14.07 26.36 2.97
C GLU A 476 13.90 25.53 1.69
N THR A 477 15.00 25.24 0.98
CA THR A 477 14.99 24.35 -0.19
C THR A 477 14.57 22.94 0.20
N VAL A 478 15.12 22.39 1.28
CA VAL A 478 14.72 21.07 1.79
C VAL A 478 13.25 21.04 2.23
N ARG A 479 12.75 22.13 2.86
CA ARG A 479 11.33 22.27 3.22
C ARG A 479 10.43 22.23 1.98
N ARG A 480 10.82 22.89 0.88
CA ARG A 480 10.08 22.89 -0.39
C ARG A 480 10.13 21.53 -1.07
N LEU A 481 11.31 20.91 -1.18
CA LEU A 481 11.49 19.58 -1.80
C LEU A 481 10.70 18.49 -1.07
N LEU A 482 10.77 18.48 0.27
CA LEU A 482 9.96 17.57 1.08
C LEU A 482 8.49 17.98 1.15
N ASP A 483 8.10 19.15 0.65
CA ASP A 483 6.74 19.66 0.73
C ASP A 483 6.21 19.75 2.18
N HIS A 484 6.97 20.39 3.05
CA HIS A 484 6.63 20.65 4.45
C HIS A 484 5.88 21.97 4.64
N SER A 485 4.80 21.93 5.43
CA SER A 485 3.95 23.09 5.69
C SER A 485 4.52 24.08 6.71
N SER A 486 5.46 23.66 7.56
CA SER A 486 6.10 24.53 8.55
C SER A 486 7.61 24.30 8.62
N HIS A 487 8.35 25.35 8.98
CA HIS A 487 9.79 25.26 9.24
C HIS A 487 10.12 24.32 10.41
N GLN A 488 9.24 24.19 11.40
CA GLN A 488 9.44 23.30 12.54
C GLN A 488 9.58 21.83 12.10
N MET A 489 8.90 21.41 11.03
CA MET A 489 9.04 20.05 10.49
C MET A 489 10.43 19.78 9.89
N THR A 490 11.08 20.80 9.34
CA THR A 490 12.42 20.67 8.73
C THR A 490 13.55 21.02 9.71
N ALA A 491 13.28 21.85 10.73
CA ALA A 491 14.24 22.23 11.77
C ALA A 491 14.80 21.01 12.52
N HIS A 492 14.05 19.92 12.50
CA HIS A 492 14.46 18.65 13.06
C HIS A 492 15.70 18.03 12.39
N TYR A 493 15.89 18.27 11.08
CA TYR A 493 17.08 17.85 10.34
C TYR A 493 18.27 18.78 10.61
N ALA A 494 18.04 20.08 10.76
CA ALA A 494 19.10 21.05 11.03
C ALA A 494 19.85 20.74 12.34
N ARG A 495 19.13 20.33 13.39
CA ARG A 495 19.74 19.89 14.67
C ARG A 495 20.67 18.67 14.50
N LEU A 496 20.42 17.79 13.52
CA LEU A 496 21.32 16.67 13.23
C LEU A 496 22.60 17.16 12.54
N ALA A 497 22.49 18.06 11.57
CA ALA A 497 23.67 18.65 10.93
C ALA A 497 24.58 19.33 11.97
N ASP A 498 24.02 20.09 12.92
CA ASP A 498 24.81 20.69 14.01
C ASP A 498 25.60 19.64 14.79
N THR A 499 24.98 18.50 15.12
CA THR A 499 25.67 17.39 15.80
C THR A 499 26.72 16.70 14.93
N THR A 500 26.45 16.50 13.64
CA THR A 500 27.39 15.87 12.70
C THR A 500 28.59 16.79 12.44
N ILE A 501 28.35 18.08 12.17
CA ILE A 501 29.37 19.11 12.00
C ILE A 501 30.20 19.23 13.29
N ARG A 502 29.56 19.18 14.46
CA ARG A 502 30.26 19.17 15.74
C ARG A 502 31.15 17.94 15.89
N GLN A 503 30.66 16.73 15.61
CA GLN A 503 31.48 15.51 15.66
C GLN A 503 32.64 15.55 14.66
N GLN A 504 32.41 16.04 13.45
CA GLN A 504 33.48 16.24 12.45
C GLN A 504 34.49 17.28 12.93
N TRP A 505 34.05 18.37 13.56
CA TRP A 505 34.93 19.39 14.15
C TRP A 505 35.70 18.88 15.37
N GLU A 506 35.10 18.03 16.19
CA GLU A 506 35.76 17.38 17.32
C GLU A 506 36.81 16.35 16.85
N ARG A 507 36.53 15.64 15.74
CA ARG A 507 37.47 14.69 15.12
C ARG A 507 38.54 15.35 14.23
N ALA A 508 38.30 16.58 13.77
CA ALA A 508 39.25 17.30 12.95
C ALA A 508 40.48 17.68 13.76
N ARG A 509 41.67 17.44 13.18
CA ARG A 509 42.94 17.89 13.75
C ARG A 509 42.97 19.42 13.77
N LYS A 510 43.01 20.00 14.96
CA LYS A 510 43.02 21.46 15.14
C LYS A 510 44.46 21.92 15.22
N VAL A 511 44.87 22.83 14.35
CA VAL A 511 46.23 23.39 14.34
C VAL A 511 46.17 24.91 14.43
N ASN A 512 47.13 25.53 15.12
CA ASN A 512 47.30 26.97 15.14
C ASN A 512 48.05 27.48 13.90
N ILE A 513 48.24 28.80 13.79
CA ILE A 513 48.95 29.44 12.67
C ILE A 513 50.40 28.96 12.51
N ASN A 514 50.98 28.41 13.57
CA ASN A 514 52.33 27.85 13.61
C ASN A 514 52.34 26.33 13.39
N GLY A 515 51.21 25.72 13.04
CA GLY A 515 51.08 24.27 12.80
C GLY A 515 51.07 23.40 14.06
N HIS A 516 51.04 23.98 15.26
CA HIS A 516 50.95 23.21 16.51
C HIS A 516 49.52 22.78 16.78
N GLU A 517 49.39 21.54 17.26
CA GLU A 517 48.09 20.93 17.55
C GLU A 517 47.44 21.59 18.77
N LEU A 518 46.17 21.96 18.64
CA LEU A 518 45.36 22.60 19.66
C LEU A 518 44.49 21.56 20.36
N THR A 519 44.54 21.54 21.69
CA THR A 519 43.63 20.71 22.49
C THR A 519 42.21 21.30 22.48
N PRO A 520 41.16 20.46 22.39
CA PRO A 520 39.78 20.93 22.46
C PRO A 520 39.47 21.61 23.80
N ASP A 521 38.80 22.77 23.79
CA ASP A 521 38.30 23.41 25.01
C ASP A 521 37.25 22.53 25.70
N THR A 522 37.49 22.14 26.96
CA THR A 522 36.62 21.28 27.78
C THR A 522 35.96 22.03 28.96
N GLY A 523 35.66 23.31 28.79
CA GLY A 523 35.07 24.19 29.82
C GLY A 523 33.71 24.79 29.45
N PRO A 524 33.15 25.68 30.32
CA PRO A 524 31.84 26.34 30.12
C PRO A 524 31.72 27.16 28.83
N LEU A 525 32.87 27.53 28.24
CA LEU A 525 32.97 28.31 27.01
C LEU A 525 33.03 27.45 25.74
N ALA A 526 33.09 26.12 25.84
CA ALA A 526 33.22 25.23 24.68
C ALA A 526 32.08 25.41 23.66
N GLU A 527 30.84 25.63 24.13
CA GLU A 527 29.68 25.89 23.28
C GLU A 527 29.77 27.25 22.57
N ALA A 528 30.23 28.29 23.26
CA ALA A 528 30.43 29.63 22.71
C ALA A 528 31.57 29.67 21.68
N VAL A 529 32.66 28.94 21.92
CA VAL A 529 33.79 28.79 20.99
C VAL A 529 33.35 28.03 19.73
N TRP A 530 32.57 26.95 19.88
CA TRP A 530 31.97 26.25 18.73
C TRP A 530 31.06 27.18 17.92
N MET A 531 30.16 27.92 18.57
CA MET A 531 29.23 28.84 17.92
C MET A 531 29.98 29.95 17.17
N LYS A 532 31.01 30.55 17.78
CA LYS A 532 31.87 31.59 17.16
C LYS A 532 32.56 31.06 15.90
N ASN A 533 33.09 29.84 15.95
CA ASN A 533 33.77 29.21 14.82
C ASN A 533 32.80 28.80 13.71
N ASN A 534 31.61 28.31 14.07
CA ASN A 534 30.56 27.98 13.10
C ASN A 534 30.03 29.25 12.40
N LEU A 535 29.91 30.36 13.13
CA LEU A 535 29.50 31.66 12.59
C LEU A 535 30.58 32.29 11.69
N ALA A 536 31.86 32.06 11.98
CA ALA A 536 32.97 32.44 11.10
C ALA A 536 32.97 31.61 9.80
N ARG A 537 32.68 30.29 9.88
CA ARG A 537 32.50 29.42 8.71
C ARG A 537 31.34 29.86 7.82
N ALA A 538 30.19 30.20 8.40
CA ALA A 538 29.03 30.67 7.66
C ALA A 538 29.28 32.01 6.91
N LYS A 539 30.23 32.82 7.38
CA LYS A 539 30.63 34.10 6.74
C LYS A 539 31.68 33.95 5.64
N MET A 540 32.32 32.78 5.52
CA MET A 540 33.44 32.52 4.60
C MET A 540 33.20 31.27 3.74
N ALA A 541 31.94 30.98 3.39
CA ALA A 541 31.61 29.91 2.45
C ALA A 541 32.13 30.28 1.06
N LEU A 542 33.02 29.45 0.50
CA LEU A 542 33.44 29.55 -0.90
C LEU A 542 32.58 28.59 -1.75
N PRO A 543 32.42 28.84 -3.06
CA PRO A 543 31.53 28.05 -3.92
C PRO A 543 31.85 26.54 -3.97
N ASN A 544 33.07 26.12 -3.61
CA ASN A 544 33.56 24.74 -3.80
C ASN A 544 34.15 24.11 -2.52
N GLY A 545 33.87 24.65 -1.32
CA GLY A 545 34.35 24.07 -0.06
C GLY A 545 34.62 25.10 1.05
N TYR A 546 35.14 24.62 2.17
CA TYR A 546 35.43 25.42 3.37
C TYR A 546 36.92 25.71 3.52
N CYS A 547 37.27 26.98 3.73
CA CYS A 547 38.63 27.35 4.16
C CYS A 547 38.78 27.12 5.67
N THR A 548 39.72 26.27 6.08
CA THR A 548 40.11 26.14 7.50
C THR A 548 41.15 27.20 7.83
N LEU A 549 40.72 28.43 8.10
CA LEU A 549 41.63 29.47 8.61
C LEU A 549 42.04 29.14 10.07
N PRO A 550 43.28 29.44 10.50
CA PRO A 550 43.73 29.16 11.86
C PRO A 550 42.93 29.96 12.91
N LEU A 551 42.75 29.35 14.09
CA LEU A 551 41.85 29.82 15.17
C LEU A 551 42.24 31.16 15.84
N HIS A 552 43.38 31.75 15.49
CA HIS A 552 43.79 33.08 15.96
C HIS A 552 44.45 33.88 14.83
N LEU A 553 43.84 35.01 14.47
CA LEU A 553 44.49 36.08 13.72
C LEU A 553 44.83 37.21 14.70
N SER A 554 46.12 37.45 14.93
CA SER A 554 46.58 38.63 15.65
C SER A 554 46.86 39.77 14.66
N SER A 555 46.04 40.82 14.76
CA SER A 555 46.21 42.15 14.13
C SER A 555 45.84 42.31 12.64
N ALA A 556 45.52 43.55 12.29
CA ALA A 556 44.86 43.95 11.03
C ALA A 556 45.78 43.98 9.79
N ALA A 557 47.07 43.69 9.93
CA ALA A 557 48.05 43.78 8.83
C ALA A 557 48.07 42.54 7.91
N ASP A 558 47.59 41.38 8.35
CA ASP A 558 47.69 40.12 7.59
C ASP A 558 46.54 39.88 6.59
N ARG A 559 45.62 40.84 6.40
CA ARG A 559 44.45 40.65 5.52
C ARG A 559 44.77 40.69 4.02
N VAL A 560 45.98 41.08 3.61
CA VAL A 560 46.26 41.45 2.20
C VAL A 560 47.19 40.46 1.46
N SER A 561 47.85 39.51 2.12
CA SER A 561 48.89 38.68 1.44
C SER A 561 48.73 37.15 1.52
N GLY A 562 47.62 36.61 2.01
CA GLY A 562 47.41 35.17 2.10
C GLY A 562 46.97 34.51 0.79
N THR A 563 47.89 34.22 -0.14
CA THR A 563 47.62 33.28 -1.24
C THR A 563 47.37 31.87 -0.68
N CYS A 564 46.13 31.38 -0.76
CA CYS A 564 45.81 29.98 -0.54
C CYS A 564 46.48 29.12 -1.63
N ARG A 565 47.62 28.50 -1.32
CA ARG A 565 48.09 27.33 -2.09
C ARG A 565 47.28 26.13 -1.63
N GLY A 566 46.47 25.60 -2.53
CA GLY A 566 45.60 24.45 -2.27
C GLY A 566 46.42 23.20 -1.92
N THR A 567 46.15 22.63 -0.75
CA THR A 567 46.43 21.24 -0.45
C THR A 567 45.15 20.44 -0.68
N ASN A 568 45.12 19.74 -1.81
CA ASN A 568 44.10 18.75 -2.15
C ASN A 568 44.02 17.67 -1.05
N VAL A 569 42.81 17.38 -0.58
CA VAL A 569 42.52 16.10 0.07
C VAL A 569 42.22 15.10 -1.05
N GLN A 570 43.17 14.21 -1.35
CA GLN A 570 42.94 13.08 -2.25
C GLN A 570 41.96 12.09 -1.60
N VAL A 571 40.83 11.86 -2.26
CA VAL A 571 40.00 10.67 -2.05
C VAL A 571 40.59 9.58 -2.94
N SER A 572 41.08 8.51 -2.32
CA SER A 572 41.63 7.34 -3.00
C SER A 572 40.55 6.63 -3.81
N GLY A 573 40.59 6.77 -5.14
CA GLY A 573 39.86 5.93 -6.09
C GLY A 573 40.86 5.09 -6.88
N SER A 574 40.76 3.77 -6.75
CA SER A 574 41.49 2.80 -7.56
C SER A 574 40.97 2.78 -8.99
N ARG A 575 41.88 2.84 -9.97
CA ARG A 575 41.75 2.19 -11.30
C ARG A 575 43.12 2.17 -11.97
N GLY A 576 43.59 0.95 -12.24
CA GLY A 576 44.76 0.70 -13.07
C GLY A 576 44.47 0.91 -14.55
N GLY A 577 45.53 1.06 -15.34
CA GLY A 577 45.45 1.21 -16.79
C GLY A 577 46.78 1.70 -17.36
N ASP A 578 47.57 0.72 -17.79
CA ASP A 578 48.89 0.79 -18.42
C ASP A 578 48.90 1.61 -19.74
N ALA A 579 49.97 2.35 -20.02
CA ALA A 579 50.50 2.62 -21.37
C ALA A 579 51.79 3.46 -21.35
N SER A 580 52.88 2.74 -21.56
CA SER A 580 54.21 3.09 -22.10
C SER A 580 54.39 4.36 -22.95
N ARG A 581 55.46 5.09 -22.62
CA ARG A 581 56.62 5.57 -23.43
C ARG A 581 56.43 6.33 -24.76
N ASN A 582 57.12 7.49 -24.79
CA ASN A 582 57.95 8.08 -25.84
C ASN A 582 57.32 8.45 -27.19
N ALA A 583 57.10 9.76 -27.38
CA ALA A 583 57.80 10.67 -28.31
C ALA A 583 56.94 11.93 -28.52
#